data_AF-A0AAV7NY62-F1
#
_entry.id   AF-A0AAV7NY62-F1
#
_cell.length_a   1.000
_cell.length_b   1.000
_cell.length_c   1.000
_cell.angle_alpha   90.00
_cell.angle_beta   90.00
_cell.angle_gamma   90.00
#
_symmetry.space_group_name_H-M   'P 1'
#
loop_
_entity.id
_entity.type
_entity.pdbx_description
1 polymer ?
#
loop_
_entity_poly.entity_id
_entity_poly.type
_entity_poly.pdbx_seq_one_letter_code
_entity_poly.pdbx_strand_id
1 'polypeptide(L)' 'MGAGPPPQDCLYPTEEAEQAFKQAVSRTPALDVLIYSKLFTLFCHEKGCFSLVVLTQMSADKHHKVPYYSKALDL' A
#
# COMPACT_ATOMS: atom_id res chain seq x y z
N MET A 1 2.19 -20.88 -22.40
CA MET A 1 3.07 -20.14 -21.48
C MET A 1 2.30 -19.98 -20.17
N GLY A 2 2.52 -20.89 -19.23
CA GLY A 2 1.85 -20.85 -17.92
C GLY A 2 2.73 -20.10 -16.93
N ALA A 3 2.16 -19.16 -16.20
CA ALA A 3 2.80 -18.64 -14.99
C ALA A 3 3.00 -19.82 -14.04
N GLY A 4 4.25 -20.06 -13.62
CA GLY A 4 4.54 -21.05 -12.60
C GLY A 4 3.77 -20.74 -11.31
N PRO A 5 3.51 -21.74 -10.46
CA PRO A 5 2.89 -21.49 -9.16
C PRO A 5 3.73 -20.46 -8.39
N PRO A 6 3.10 -19.50 -7.69
CA PRO A 6 3.84 -18.59 -6.83
C PRO A 6 4.67 -19.41 -5.83
N PRO A 7 5.87 -18.92 -5.44
CA PRO A 7 6.72 -19.62 -4.49
C PRO A 7 5.94 -19.99 -3.22
N GLN A 8 6.05 -21.25 -2.81
CA GLN A 8 5.24 -21.86 -1.73
C GLN A 8 5.49 -21.22 -0.36
N ASP A 9 6.57 -20.45 -0.20
CA ASP A 9 6.94 -19.74 1.03
C ASP A 9 6.10 -18.48 1.29
N CYS A 10 5.19 -18.10 0.39
CA CYS A 10 4.33 -16.92 0.53
C CYS A 10 2.92 -17.21 1.07
N LEU A 11 2.59 -18.46 1.41
CA LEU A 11 1.19 -18.90 1.64
C LEU A 11 0.75 -19.00 3.10
N TYR A 12 1.64 -18.86 4.08
CA TYR A 12 1.27 -18.93 5.49
C TYR A 12 1.63 -17.62 6.19
N PRO A 13 0.64 -16.81 6.62
CA PRO A 13 0.93 -15.63 7.43
C PRO A 13 1.60 -16.10 8.72
N THR A 14 2.80 -15.61 8.98
CA THR A 14 3.46 -15.84 10.28
C THR A 14 2.68 -15.10 11.37
N GLU A 15 2.85 -15.49 12.62
CA GLU A 15 2.22 -14.79 13.75
C GLU A 15 2.61 -13.31 13.77
N GLU A 16 3.86 -12.98 13.42
CA GLU A 16 4.34 -11.60 13.32
C GLU A 16 3.64 -10.84 12.19
N ALA A 17 3.43 -11.47 11.04
CA ALA A 17 2.73 -10.86 9.91
C ALA A 17 1.25 -10.62 10.25
N GLU A 18 0.60 -11.55 10.93
CA GLU A 18 -0.78 -11.41 11.38
C GLU A 18 -0.92 -10.31 12.45
N GLN A 19 -0.01 -10.25 13.40
CA GLN A 19 0.00 -9.20 14.43
C GLN A 19 0.26 -7.83 13.81
N ALA A 20 1.20 -7.72 12.87
CA ALA A 20 1.47 -6.48 12.14
C ALA A 20 0.24 -6.03 11.33
N PHE A 21 -0.46 -6.97 10.68
CA PHE A 21 -1.70 -6.69 9.96
C PHE A 21 -2.80 -6.17 10.91
N LYS A 22 -3.04 -6.85 12.04
CA LYS A 22 -4.01 -6.41 13.07
C LYS A 22 -3.67 -5.01 13.60
N GLN A 23 -2.39 -4.72 13.82
CA GLN A 23 -1.95 -3.37 14.23
C GLN A 23 -2.18 -2.33 13.13
N ALA A 24 -1.94 -2.67 11.86
CA ALA A 24 -2.19 -1.78 10.74
C ALA A 24 -3.69 -1.47 10.59
N VAL A 25 -4.55 -2.48 10.70
CA VAL A 25 -6.02 -2.32 10.64
C VAL A 25 -6.51 -1.42 11.77
N SER A 26 -6.08 -1.65 13.01
CA SER A 26 -6.49 -0.81 14.16
C SER A 26 -6.00 0.64 14.08
N ARG A 27 -4.96 0.92 13.30
CA ARG A 27 -4.40 2.25 13.07
C ARG A 27 -4.74 2.84 11.70
N THR A 28 -5.68 2.21 10.98
CA THR A 28 -6.02 2.63 9.63
C THR A 28 -6.64 4.04 9.68
N PRO A 29 -6.03 5.03 9.00
CA PRO A 29 -6.60 6.37 8.95
C PRO A 29 -7.87 6.38 8.09
N ALA A 30 -8.74 7.36 8.33
CA ALA A 30 -9.81 7.64 7.38
C ALA A 30 -9.21 8.01 6.02
N LEU A 31 -9.79 7.46 4.95
CA LEU A 31 -9.43 7.77 3.57
C LEU A 31 -10.42 8.78 3.02
N ASP A 32 -9.91 9.82 2.37
CA ASP A 32 -10.75 10.84 1.75
C ASP A 32 -11.29 10.41 0.39
N VAL A 33 -12.33 11.07 -0.09
CA VAL A 33 -12.85 10.86 -1.45
C VAL A 33 -11.91 11.52 -2.47
N LEU A 34 -11.56 10.79 -3.53
CA LEU A 34 -10.76 11.30 -4.65
C LEU A 34 -11.50 12.43 -5.38
N ILE A 35 -10.86 13.59 -5.48
CA ILE A 35 -11.35 14.71 -6.28
C ILE A 35 -10.51 14.80 -7.55
N TYR A 36 -11.01 14.24 -8.67
CA TYR A 36 -10.26 14.13 -9.93
C TYR A 36 -9.88 15.45 -10.59
N SER A 37 -10.48 16.57 -10.17
CA SER A 37 -10.12 17.92 -10.63
C SER A 37 -8.90 18.51 -9.91
N LYS A 38 -8.35 17.84 -8.88
CA LYS A 38 -7.20 18.31 -8.11
C LYS A 38 -5.91 17.60 -8.52
N LEU A 39 -4.78 18.26 -8.23
CA LEU A 39 -3.46 17.66 -8.37
C LEU A 39 -3.25 16.55 -7.34
N PHE A 40 -2.56 15.51 -7.79
CA PHE A 40 -2.17 14.36 -7.00
C PHE A 40 -0.66 14.38 -6.76
N THR A 41 -0.25 13.95 -5.57
CA THR A 41 1.16 13.69 -5.26
C THR A 41 1.31 12.21 -4.92
N LEU A 42 2.19 11.53 -5.67
CA LEU A 42 2.53 10.13 -5.47
C LEU A 42 3.87 10.04 -4.72
N PHE A 43 3.87 9.42 -3.54
CA PHE A 43 5.07 9.11 -2.79
C PHE A 43 5.39 7.62 -2.94
N CYS A 44 6.59 7.30 -3.39
CA CYS A 44 7.04 5.94 -3.62
C CYS A 44 8.22 5.61 -2.71
N HIS A 45 8.24 4.38 -2.19
CA HIS A 45 9.34 3.83 -1.42
C HIS A 45 9.50 2.35 -1.74
N GLU A 46 10.73 1.89 -1.91
CA GLU A 46 11.03 0.47 -2.08
C GLU A 46 11.58 -0.10 -0.78
N LYS A 47 11.07 -1.26 -0.36
CA LYS A 47 11.62 -1.98 0.79
C LYS A 47 11.65 -3.48 0.51
N GLY A 48 12.85 -4.05 0.47
CA GLY A 48 13.02 -5.44 0.05
C GLY A 48 12.55 -5.63 -1.39
N CYS A 49 11.74 -6.66 -1.66
CA CYS A 49 11.18 -6.92 -2.99
C CYS A 49 9.81 -6.26 -3.23
N PHE A 50 9.47 -5.21 -2.47
CA PHE A 50 8.16 -4.56 -2.54
C PHE A 50 8.27 -3.07 -2.85
N SER A 51 7.46 -2.63 -3.81
CA SER A 51 7.13 -1.23 -4.00
C SER A 51 5.98 -0.85 -3.06
N LEU A 52 6.15 0.24 -2.31
CA LEU A 52 5.19 0.83 -1.38
C LEU A 52 4.87 2.23 -1.86
N VAL A 53 3.58 2.54 -2.01
CA VAL A 53 3.14 3.79 -2.64
C VAL A 53 2.01 4.42 -1.84
N VAL A 54 2.07 5.74 -1.66
CA VAL A 54 1.01 6.54 -1.04
C VAL A 54 0.60 7.63 -2.02
N LEU A 55 -0.69 7.68 -2.36
CA LEU A 55 -1.26 8.74 -3.17
C LEU A 55 -1.98 9.74 -2.26
N THR A 56 -1.64 11.02 -2.43
CA THR A 56 -2.20 12.12 -1.65
C THR A 56 -2.76 13.21 -2.56
N GLN A 57 -3.69 14.00 -2.03
CA GLN A 57 -4.19 15.20 -2.69
C GLN A 57 -4.10 16.40 -1.76
N MET A 58 -3.81 17.57 -2.30
CA MET A 58 -3.83 18.81 -1.54
C MET A 58 -5.27 19.33 -1.43
N SER A 59 -5.75 19.57 -0.21
CA SER A 59 -7.02 20.26 0.03
C SER A 59 -6.82 21.28 1.13
N ALA A 60 -7.13 22.55 0.85
CA ALA A 60 -7.11 23.66 1.82
C ALA A 60 -5.93 23.57 2.80
N ASP A 61 -4.70 23.61 2.26
CA ASP A 61 -3.42 23.59 2.99
C ASP A 61 -3.06 22.31 3.77
N LYS A 62 -3.78 21.20 3.55
CA LYS A 62 -3.44 19.88 4.12
C LYS A 62 -3.33 18.80 3.05
N HIS A 63 -2.40 17.87 3.26
CA HIS A 63 -2.35 16.63 2.49
C HIS A 63 -3.40 15.66 3.02
N HIS A 64 -4.39 15.37 2.18
CA HIS A 64 -5.39 14.35 2.42
C HIS A 64 -4.87 13.01 1.87
N LYS A 65 -4.86 11.98 2.72
CA LYS A 65 -4.38 10.65 2.38
C LYS A 65 -5.51 9.90 1.70
N VAL A 66 -5.26 9.38 0.50
CA VAL A 66 -6.36 8.83 -0.29
C VAL A 66 -6.28 7.30 -0.41
N PRO A 67 -5.29 6.71 -1.10
CA PRO A 67 -5.01 5.27 -0.96
C PRO A 67 -3.52 4.94 -0.71
N TYR A 68 -3.31 3.79 -0.06
CA TYR A 68 -2.04 3.10 0.07
C TYR A 68 -2.01 1.92 -0.90
N TYR A 69 -0.95 1.79 -1.69
CA TYR A 69 -0.75 0.69 -2.61
C TYR A 69 0.56 -0.04 -2.31
N SER A 70 0.60 -1.34 -2.57
CA SER A 70 1.84 -2.10 -2.57
C SER A 70 1.82 -3.13 -3.71
N LYS A 71 2.99 -3.39 -4.28
CA LYS A 71 3.18 -4.44 -5.29
C LYS A 71 4.51 -5.13 -5.05
N ALA A 72 4.54 -6.46 -5.16
CA ALA A 72 5.80 -7.18 -5.30
C ALA A 72 6.47 -6.76 -6.63
N LEU A 73 7.78 -6.57 -6.59
CA LEU A 73 8.57 -6.31 -7.79
C LEU A 73 8.80 -7.64 -8.50
N ASP A 74 8.49 -7.66 -9.80
CA ASP A 74 8.79 -8.80 -10.66
C ASP A 74 10.33 -8.80 -10.83
N LEU A 75 11.01 -9.74 -10.15
CA LEU A 75 12.47 -9.94 -10.24
C LEU A 75 12.86 -10.57 -11.58
#